data_AF-A0A257KPC7-F1
#
_entry.id   AF-A0A257KPC7-F1
#
_cell.length_a   1.000
_cell.length_b   1.000
_cell.length_c   1.000
_cell.angle_alpha   90.00
_cell.angle_beta   90.00
_cell.angle_gamma   90.00
#
_symmetry.space_group_name_H-M   'P 1'
#
loop_
_entity.id
_entity.type
_entity.pdbx_description
1 polymer ?
#
loop_
_entity_poly.entity_id
_entity_poly.type
_entity_poly.pdbx_seq_one_letter_code
_entity_poly.pdbx_strand_id
1 'polypeptide(L)'
;MNAPVREPDLRLIAFDYAIEPTLLLDPHSDQIIDGNLSACSLLGYDRMTLREIKISALHAGQLPALIVFTQAVLAKGSYFTRTLTPRHATGQALQLEYAGALLEVGGRTLVTLTMSDLEERRRRHVDADAEDYMHGGIAAWQRVERVFQDIERENQLILRAAGEGIYGVNAEGKATFVNPAAERMLGWTAEELVGREIHAIMHHSHADGSHYPDHDCPIYAAFRDGAVHKIDNEVFWRKDGSPVWVEYTSTPIRDRHMVVGAVIVFRDVSQRREADEKLHAALAEVDRLRERLELENAYLQEEIRIETNPRGIIGQSAAIQKTLRQVKLVAPTTAAVLITGESGTGKELIARAIHEASGRAHRPLIRVNCAAIPRELFESEFFGHVRGAFTGAVRDRIGRFELADGGTLFLDEVGEIPLELQGKLLRVLQEGNFERVGEERTREVDVRVIAATNRNLKQEVQRGRFREDLYFRLNVFPVESVPLRDRREDIPLLAQHFLLSERLQSDLRLSEGDARRLSRYDWPGNVRELQNVMERAVILAQNGRLRIDLPDSAGPQAATGPRAKTETRPAVMTSGELRDHERSNILAALAATSGKVFGRHGAAELLEMKPTTLASRMKVLGIEAPRGER
;
A
#
# COMPACT_ATOMS: atom_id res chain seq x y z
N MET A 1 -95.51 79.05 17.90
CA MET A 1 -96.14 79.06 16.57
C MET A 1 -95.10 78.62 15.56
N ASN A 2 -95.06 77.31 15.27
CA ASN A 2 -94.13 76.73 14.30
C ASN A 2 -94.84 76.62 12.95
N ALA A 3 -94.31 77.31 11.93
CA ALA A 3 -94.66 77.07 10.54
C ALA A 3 -94.06 75.73 10.09
N PRO A 4 -94.78 74.88 9.35
CA PRO A 4 -94.23 73.61 8.88
C PRO A 4 -93.16 73.88 7.81
N VAL A 5 -91.93 73.41 8.06
CA VAL A 5 -90.84 73.32 7.07
C VAL A 5 -91.25 72.27 6.05
N ARG A 6 -91.40 72.65 4.77
CA ARG A 6 -91.65 71.70 3.67
C ARG A 6 -90.42 70.80 3.51
N GLU A 7 -90.59 69.48 3.61
CA GLU A 7 -89.55 68.52 3.24
C GLU A 7 -89.12 68.74 1.78
N PRO A 8 -87.81 68.71 1.47
CA PRO A 8 -87.33 68.85 0.10
C PRO A 8 -87.73 67.64 -0.74
N ASP A 9 -88.19 67.88 -1.97
CA ASP A 9 -88.56 66.82 -2.90
C ASP A 9 -87.30 66.08 -3.39
N LEU A 10 -87.03 64.91 -2.81
CA LEU A 10 -85.86 64.09 -3.15
C LEU A 10 -85.83 63.68 -4.63
N ARG A 11 -86.98 63.62 -5.32
CA ARG A 11 -87.03 63.32 -6.76
C ARG A 11 -86.50 64.48 -7.59
N LEU A 12 -86.79 65.71 -7.17
CA LEU A 12 -86.27 66.92 -7.80
C LEU A 12 -84.76 67.02 -7.60
N ILE A 13 -84.26 66.71 -6.39
CA ILE A 13 -82.82 66.68 -6.11
C ILE A 13 -82.12 65.60 -6.95
N ALA A 14 -82.70 64.40 -7.04
CA ALA A 14 -82.13 63.32 -7.85
C ALA A 14 -82.04 63.68 -9.34
N PHE A 15 -83.04 64.37 -9.89
CA PHE A 15 -82.99 64.88 -11.26
C PHE A 15 -81.89 65.92 -11.44
N ASP A 16 -81.81 66.91 -10.54
CA ASP A 16 -80.87 68.03 -10.63
C ASP A 16 -79.40 67.60 -10.54
N TYR A 17 -79.09 66.56 -9.74
CA TYR A 17 -77.74 66.04 -9.53
C TYR A 17 -77.42 64.76 -10.32
N ALA A 18 -78.31 64.33 -11.23
CA ALA A 18 -78.00 63.22 -12.11
C ALA A 18 -76.80 63.56 -13.01
N ILE A 19 -75.84 62.65 -13.11
CA ILE A 19 -74.62 62.82 -13.93
C ILE A 19 -74.99 62.98 -15.41
N GLU A 20 -76.09 62.36 -15.84
CA GLU A 20 -76.54 62.40 -17.22
C GLU A 20 -77.28 63.71 -17.55
N PRO A 21 -76.79 64.52 -18.51
CA PRO A 21 -77.45 65.73 -18.99
C PRO A 21 -78.86 65.43 -19.50
N THR A 22 -79.91 65.92 -18.82
CA THR A 22 -81.30 65.60 -19.13
C THR A 22 -82.19 66.84 -19.23
N LEU A 23 -82.99 66.92 -20.29
CA LEU A 23 -84.06 67.90 -20.49
C LEU A 23 -85.44 67.25 -20.36
N LEU A 24 -86.42 68.00 -19.88
CA LEU A 24 -87.84 67.65 -19.91
C LEU A 24 -88.53 68.54 -20.92
N LEU A 25 -89.23 67.94 -21.89
CA LEU A 25 -89.81 68.62 -23.04
C LEU A 25 -91.31 68.40 -23.10
N ASP A 26 -92.04 69.40 -23.57
CA ASP A 26 -93.41 69.22 -24.05
C ASP A 26 -93.37 69.17 -25.60
N PRO A 27 -93.58 67.99 -26.20
CA PRO A 27 -93.46 67.80 -27.64
C PRO A 27 -94.58 68.52 -28.41
N HIS A 28 -95.68 68.92 -27.78
CA HIS A 28 -96.81 69.56 -28.44
C HIS A 28 -96.68 71.09 -28.49
N SER A 29 -95.99 71.69 -27.51
CA SER A 29 -95.85 73.15 -27.40
C SER A 29 -94.48 73.69 -27.84
N ASP A 30 -93.56 72.82 -28.30
CA ASP A 30 -92.18 73.17 -28.68
C ASP A 30 -91.40 73.84 -27.53
N GLN A 31 -91.71 73.44 -26.30
CA GLN A 31 -91.14 74.01 -25.08
C GLN A 31 -90.24 73.04 -24.33
N ILE A 32 -89.15 73.58 -23.80
CA ILE A 32 -88.34 72.93 -22.77
C ILE A 32 -89.00 73.26 -21.43
N ILE A 33 -89.57 72.25 -20.78
CA ILE A 33 -90.19 72.39 -19.46
C ILE A 33 -89.12 72.54 -18.38
N ASP A 34 -88.04 71.77 -18.47
CA ASP A 34 -86.94 71.84 -17.52
C ASP A 34 -85.62 71.24 -18.02
N GLY A 35 -84.53 71.50 -17.31
CA GLY A 35 -83.23 70.86 -17.51
C GLY A 35 -82.47 70.71 -16.19
N ASN A 36 -81.76 69.59 -16.02
CA ASN A 36 -80.92 69.38 -14.83
C ASN A 36 -79.58 70.14 -14.92
N LEU A 37 -78.82 70.17 -13.82
CA LEU A 37 -77.55 70.91 -13.77
C LEU A 37 -76.54 70.41 -14.81
N SER A 38 -76.54 69.11 -15.07
CA SER A 38 -75.69 68.49 -16.10
C SER A 38 -76.08 68.93 -17.51
N ALA A 39 -77.38 69.10 -17.81
CA ALA A 39 -77.86 69.68 -19.07
C ALA A 39 -77.48 71.15 -19.21
N CYS A 40 -77.62 71.94 -18.15
CA CYS A 40 -77.16 73.32 -18.14
C CYS A 40 -75.65 73.43 -18.42
N SER A 41 -74.85 72.59 -17.76
CA SER A 41 -73.40 72.57 -17.96
C SER A 41 -73.01 72.11 -19.36
N LEU A 42 -73.69 71.10 -19.92
CA LEU A 42 -73.38 70.58 -21.25
C LEU A 42 -73.77 71.57 -22.35
N LEU A 43 -74.93 72.22 -22.24
CA LEU A 43 -75.46 73.13 -23.26
C LEU A 43 -74.99 74.58 -23.09
N GLY A 44 -74.44 74.94 -21.92
CA GLY A 44 -73.92 76.27 -21.61
C GLY A 44 -74.99 77.31 -21.29
N TYR A 45 -76.25 76.89 -21.09
CA TYR A 45 -77.36 77.76 -20.72
C TYR A 45 -77.74 77.54 -19.26
N ASP A 46 -78.08 78.61 -18.53
CA ASP A 46 -78.70 78.47 -17.23
C ASP A 46 -80.13 77.91 -17.36
N ARG A 47 -80.65 77.36 -16.26
CA ARG A 47 -81.95 76.67 -16.23
C ARG A 47 -83.12 77.56 -16.63
N MET A 48 -83.08 78.86 -16.29
CA MET A 48 -84.16 79.78 -16.64
C MET A 48 -84.14 80.07 -18.14
N THR A 49 -82.96 80.33 -18.69
CA THR A 49 -82.77 80.54 -20.14
C THR A 49 -83.20 79.31 -20.94
N LEU A 50 -82.88 78.09 -20.50
CA LEU A 50 -83.34 76.87 -21.18
C LEU A 50 -84.87 76.77 -21.29
N ARG A 51 -85.60 77.17 -20.24
CA ARG A 51 -87.08 77.14 -20.23
C ARG A 51 -87.72 78.16 -21.18
N GLU A 52 -86.99 79.22 -21.53
CA GLU A 52 -87.45 80.25 -22.47
C GLU A 52 -87.11 79.90 -23.93
N ILE A 53 -86.13 79.03 -24.15
CA ILE A 53 -85.71 78.58 -25.48
C ILE A 53 -86.67 77.49 -25.99
N LYS A 54 -87.13 77.64 -27.23
CA LYS A 54 -87.85 76.57 -27.93
C LYS A 54 -86.90 75.42 -28.26
N ILE A 55 -87.35 74.18 -28.11
CA ILE A 55 -86.51 73.02 -28.42
C ILE A 55 -86.09 73.00 -29.90
N SER A 56 -86.96 73.48 -30.80
CA SER A 56 -86.63 73.71 -32.21
C SER A 56 -85.56 74.77 -32.45
N ALA A 57 -85.46 75.79 -31.59
CA ALA A 57 -84.44 76.83 -31.67
C ALA A 57 -83.08 76.33 -31.17
N LEU A 58 -83.08 75.51 -30.11
CA LEU A 58 -81.87 74.79 -29.66
C LEU A 58 -81.31 73.89 -30.78
N HIS A 59 -82.20 73.37 -31.63
CA HIS A 59 -81.89 72.52 -32.79
C HIS A 59 -82.14 73.24 -34.13
N ALA A 60 -81.72 74.52 -34.23
CA ALA A 60 -81.97 75.33 -35.41
C ALA A 60 -81.57 74.63 -36.72
N GLY A 61 -82.51 74.53 -37.67
CA GLY A 61 -82.33 73.85 -38.95
C GLY A 61 -82.61 72.33 -38.94
N GLN A 62 -82.97 71.75 -37.80
CA GLN A 62 -83.15 70.30 -37.63
C GLN A 62 -84.58 69.89 -37.24
N LEU A 63 -85.57 70.75 -37.50
CA LEU A 63 -86.98 70.51 -37.14
C LEU A 63 -87.52 69.14 -37.65
N PRO A 64 -87.25 68.71 -38.91
CA PRO A 64 -87.69 67.39 -39.36
C PRO A 64 -87.11 66.24 -38.52
N ALA A 65 -85.82 66.30 -38.17
CA ALA A 65 -85.16 65.28 -37.36
C ALA A 65 -85.70 65.28 -35.91
N LEU A 66 -86.01 66.45 -35.36
CA LEU A 66 -86.59 66.59 -34.02
C LEU A 66 -88.03 66.04 -33.97
N ILE A 67 -88.83 66.27 -35.01
CA ILE A 67 -90.17 65.69 -35.14
C ILE A 67 -90.09 64.15 -35.23
N VAL A 68 -89.19 63.62 -36.08
CA VAL A 68 -89.01 62.16 -36.20
C VAL A 68 -88.59 61.56 -34.86
N PHE A 69 -87.65 62.18 -34.16
CA PHE A 69 -87.22 61.74 -32.85
C PHE A 69 -88.37 61.74 -31.84
N THR A 70 -89.07 62.87 -31.67
CA THR A 70 -90.17 63.00 -30.70
C THR A 70 -91.35 62.08 -31.03
N GLN A 71 -91.75 61.95 -32.30
CA GLN A 71 -92.77 60.98 -32.73
C GLN A 71 -92.35 59.53 -32.47
N ALA A 72 -91.07 59.19 -32.68
CA ALA A 72 -90.57 57.86 -32.38
C ALA A 72 -90.62 57.55 -30.88
N VAL A 73 -90.29 58.53 -30.01
CA VAL A 73 -90.46 58.39 -28.56
C VAL A 73 -91.94 58.22 -28.18
N LEU A 74 -92.84 59.06 -28.72
CA LEU A 74 -94.28 58.98 -28.46
C LEU A 74 -94.87 57.63 -28.90
N ALA A 75 -94.44 57.10 -30.04
CA ALA A 75 -94.96 55.84 -30.58
C ALA A 75 -94.37 54.59 -29.91
N LYS A 76 -93.10 54.63 -29.47
CA LYS A 76 -92.37 53.45 -28.97
C LYS A 76 -92.11 53.47 -27.46
N GLY A 77 -92.42 54.55 -26.77
CA GLY A 77 -92.11 54.76 -25.35
C GLY A 77 -90.67 55.21 -25.08
N SER A 78 -89.70 54.80 -25.91
CA SER A 78 -88.33 55.33 -25.89
C SER A 78 -87.67 55.24 -27.26
N TYR A 79 -86.71 56.12 -27.53
CA TYR A 79 -85.97 56.13 -28.79
C TYR A 79 -84.60 56.81 -28.64
N PHE A 80 -83.61 56.36 -29.41
CA PHE A 80 -82.28 56.92 -29.42
C PHE A 80 -81.94 57.49 -30.81
N THR A 81 -81.19 58.60 -30.85
CA THR A 81 -80.66 59.14 -32.11
C THR A 81 -79.31 59.82 -31.91
N ARG A 82 -78.48 59.83 -32.94
CA ARG A 82 -77.24 60.64 -33.01
C ARG A 82 -77.30 61.71 -34.09
N THR A 83 -78.48 61.92 -34.67
CA THR A 83 -78.67 62.83 -35.80
C THR A 83 -78.95 64.26 -35.38
N LEU A 84 -79.21 64.49 -34.08
CA LEU A 84 -79.51 65.81 -33.53
C LEU A 84 -78.25 66.45 -32.98
N THR A 85 -78.04 67.72 -33.33
CA THR A 85 -76.86 68.51 -32.95
C THR A 85 -77.32 69.83 -32.35
N PRO A 86 -77.55 69.90 -31.03
CA PRO A 86 -78.00 71.14 -30.40
C PRO A 86 -76.88 72.18 -30.47
N ARG A 87 -77.28 73.44 -30.36
CA ARG A 87 -76.33 74.55 -30.22
C ARG A 87 -76.00 74.78 -28.75
N HIS A 88 -74.72 74.80 -28.43
CA HIS A 88 -74.20 75.34 -27.18
C HIS A 88 -74.43 76.86 -27.12
N ALA A 89 -74.45 77.45 -25.92
CA ALA A 89 -74.61 78.90 -25.72
C ALA A 89 -73.56 79.77 -26.43
N THR A 90 -72.38 79.22 -26.73
CA THR A 90 -71.34 79.88 -27.54
C THR A 90 -71.58 79.83 -29.05
N GLY A 91 -72.66 79.17 -29.49
CA GLY A 91 -73.02 78.97 -30.90
C GLY A 91 -72.44 77.70 -31.55
N GLN A 92 -71.56 76.97 -30.84
CA GLN A 92 -70.97 75.71 -31.30
C GLN A 92 -72.03 74.60 -31.37
N ALA A 93 -72.03 73.81 -32.45
CA ALA A 93 -72.86 72.61 -32.55
C ALA A 93 -72.20 71.46 -31.76
N LEU A 94 -72.99 70.78 -30.92
CA LEU A 94 -72.52 69.64 -30.13
C LEU A 94 -72.92 68.33 -30.82
N GLN A 95 -72.01 67.37 -30.87
CA GLN A 95 -72.27 66.01 -31.39
C GLN A 95 -72.66 65.12 -30.22
N LEU A 96 -73.96 64.90 -30.03
CA LEU A 96 -74.48 64.17 -28.88
C LEU A 96 -75.29 62.95 -29.33
N GLU A 97 -75.28 61.92 -28.50
CA GLU A 97 -76.30 60.87 -28.53
C GLU A 97 -77.48 61.29 -27.66
N TYR A 98 -78.67 61.25 -28.24
CA TYR A 98 -79.94 61.57 -27.63
C TYR A 98 -80.66 60.28 -27.26
N ALA A 99 -81.17 60.22 -26.03
CA ALA A 99 -82.01 59.16 -25.52
C ALA A 99 -83.32 59.78 -25.01
N GLY A 100 -84.43 59.52 -25.72
CA GLY A 100 -85.75 59.99 -25.34
C GLY A 100 -86.56 58.91 -24.64
N ALA A 101 -87.31 59.28 -23.61
CA ALA A 101 -88.31 58.43 -22.99
C ALA A 101 -89.62 59.20 -22.73
N LEU A 102 -90.73 58.51 -22.90
CA LEU A 102 -92.08 59.03 -22.72
C LEU A 102 -92.40 59.18 -21.22
N LEU A 103 -92.98 60.32 -20.84
CA LEU A 103 -93.40 60.61 -19.48
C LEU A 103 -94.84 61.12 -19.45
N GLU A 104 -95.74 60.38 -18.81
CA GLU A 104 -97.16 60.74 -18.62
C GLU A 104 -97.41 61.26 -17.21
N VAL A 105 -97.72 62.55 -17.06
CA VAL A 105 -97.96 63.18 -15.74
C VAL A 105 -99.18 64.08 -15.78
N GLY A 106 -100.18 63.78 -14.94
CA GLY A 106 -101.36 64.65 -14.74
C GLY A 106 -102.18 64.90 -16.00
N GLY A 107 -102.23 63.93 -16.92
CA GLY A 107 -102.90 64.06 -18.23
C GLY A 107 -102.11 64.83 -19.28
N ARG A 108 -100.82 65.12 -19.03
CA ARG A 108 -99.89 65.69 -20.01
C ARG A 108 -98.85 64.66 -20.44
N THR A 109 -98.63 64.58 -21.75
CA THR A 109 -97.57 63.78 -22.37
C THR A 109 -96.32 64.63 -22.53
N LEU A 110 -95.25 64.25 -21.84
CA LEU A 110 -93.93 64.89 -21.88
C LEU A 110 -92.87 63.91 -22.38
N VAL A 111 -91.71 64.43 -22.77
CA VAL A 111 -90.54 63.63 -23.19
C VAL A 111 -89.34 63.99 -22.33
N THR A 112 -88.75 63.02 -21.64
CA THR A 112 -87.42 63.17 -21.03
C THR A 112 -86.36 62.88 -22.09
N LEU A 113 -85.38 63.75 -22.21
CA LEU A 113 -84.34 63.72 -23.23
C LEU A 113 -82.98 63.78 -22.56
N THR A 114 -82.29 62.64 -22.54
CA THR A 114 -80.95 62.51 -22.00
C THR A 114 -79.92 62.62 -23.12
N MET A 115 -78.82 63.32 -22.87
CA MET A 115 -77.78 63.61 -23.85
C MET A 115 -76.42 63.10 -23.38
N SER A 116 -75.66 62.48 -24.28
CA SER A 116 -74.29 62.02 -24.03
C SER A 116 -73.32 62.64 -25.03
N ASP A 117 -72.24 63.27 -24.55
CA ASP A 117 -71.17 63.82 -25.40
C ASP A 117 -70.31 62.69 -25.99
N LEU A 118 -70.33 62.56 -27.31
CA LEU A 118 -69.60 61.52 -28.02
C LEU A 118 -68.09 61.77 -28.08
N GLU A 119 -67.64 63.03 -28.03
CA GLU A 119 -66.22 63.39 -28.13
C GLU A 119 -65.51 63.19 -26.78
N GLU A 120 -66.17 63.54 -25.68
CA GLU A 120 -65.64 63.30 -24.34
C GLU A 120 -65.49 61.79 -24.05
N ARG A 121 -66.47 60.98 -24.48
CA ARG A 121 -66.42 59.52 -24.35
C ARG A 121 -65.25 58.91 -25.12
N ARG A 122 -64.90 59.48 -26.29
CA ARG A 122 -63.76 59.03 -27.09
C ARG A 122 -62.43 59.31 -26.39
N ARG A 123 -62.28 60.48 -25.76
CA ARG A 123 -61.05 60.83 -25.01
C ARG A 123 -60.80 59.89 -23.84
N ARG A 124 -61.83 59.59 -23.04
CA ARG A 124 -61.70 58.65 -21.91
C ARG A 124 -61.23 57.26 -22.33
N HIS A 125 -61.61 56.80 -23.53
CA HIS A 125 -61.15 55.51 -24.05
C HIS A 125 -59.66 55.52 -24.41
N VAL A 126 -59.15 56.60 -25.01
CA VAL A 126 -57.73 56.71 -25.40
C VAL A 126 -56.82 56.75 -24.18
N ASP A 127 -57.23 57.44 -23.11
CA ASP A 127 -56.42 57.55 -21.89
C ASP A 127 -56.31 56.20 -21.15
N ALA A 128 -57.39 55.40 -21.13
CA ALA A 128 -57.39 54.08 -20.51
C ALA A 128 -56.44 53.10 -21.23
N ASP A 129 -56.41 53.11 -22.56
CA ASP A 129 -55.52 52.25 -23.35
C ASP A 129 -54.03 52.57 -23.13
N ALA A 130 -53.69 53.83 -22.81
CA ALA A 130 -52.32 54.25 -22.53
C ALA A 130 -51.80 53.77 -21.16
N GLU A 131 -52.66 53.72 -20.14
CA GLU A 131 -52.31 53.18 -18.81
C GLU A 131 -51.99 51.68 -18.85
N ASP A 132 -52.77 50.90 -19.59
CA ASP A 132 -52.57 49.45 -19.72
C ASP A 132 -51.20 49.09 -20.35
N TYR A 133 -50.71 49.91 -21.28
CA TYR A 133 -49.42 49.68 -21.95
C TYR A 133 -48.22 49.91 -21.01
N MET A 134 -48.30 50.89 -20.10
CA MET A 134 -47.22 51.19 -19.15
C MET A 134 -47.08 50.12 -18.05
N HIS A 135 -48.18 49.55 -17.59
CA HIS A 135 -48.14 48.48 -16.57
C HIS A 135 -47.53 47.16 -17.09
N GLY A 136 -47.64 46.86 -18.40
CA GLY A 136 -47.05 45.66 -18.99
C GLY A 136 -45.52 45.62 -19.02
N GLY A 137 -44.86 46.77 -19.24
CA GLY A 137 -43.40 46.86 -19.37
C GLY A 137 -42.63 46.62 -18.06
N ILE A 138 -43.13 47.16 -16.94
CA ILE A 138 -42.49 47.04 -15.62
C ILE A 138 -42.55 45.60 -15.11
N ALA A 139 -43.69 44.93 -15.29
CA ALA A 139 -43.88 43.55 -14.86
C ALA A 139 -42.98 42.56 -15.63
N ALA A 140 -42.65 42.86 -16.89
CA ALA A 140 -41.73 42.03 -17.69
C ALA A 140 -40.29 42.13 -17.20
N TRP A 141 -39.81 43.35 -16.88
CA TRP A 141 -38.44 43.58 -16.39
C TRP A 141 -38.20 42.90 -15.03
N GLN A 142 -39.15 43.02 -14.10
CA GLN A 142 -39.08 42.35 -12.79
C GLN A 142 -39.10 40.82 -12.86
N ARG A 143 -39.62 40.23 -13.95
CA ARG A 143 -39.55 38.78 -14.16
C ARG A 143 -38.15 38.35 -14.61
N VAL A 144 -37.52 39.10 -15.50
CA VAL A 144 -36.16 38.82 -15.98
C VAL A 144 -35.14 38.94 -14.85
N GLU A 145 -35.26 39.98 -14.03
CA GLU A 145 -34.37 40.18 -12.87
C GLU A 145 -34.48 39.02 -11.87
N ARG A 146 -35.70 38.56 -11.57
CA ARG A 146 -35.91 37.39 -10.70
C ARG A 146 -35.30 36.11 -11.25
N VAL A 147 -35.49 35.83 -12.54
CA VAL A 147 -34.90 34.64 -13.19
C VAL A 147 -33.37 34.68 -13.09
N PHE A 148 -32.75 35.85 -13.29
CA PHE A 148 -31.30 35.99 -13.17
C PHE A 148 -30.82 35.74 -11.73
N GLN A 149 -31.51 36.32 -10.74
CA GLN A 149 -31.19 36.11 -9.33
C GLN A 149 -31.34 34.64 -8.90
N ASP A 150 -32.38 33.96 -9.40
CA ASP A 150 -32.62 32.54 -9.10
C ASP A 150 -31.50 31.65 -9.68
N ILE A 151 -31.08 31.89 -10.94
CA ILE A 151 -29.98 31.15 -11.59
C ILE A 151 -28.66 31.40 -10.85
N GLU A 152 -28.36 32.65 -10.48
CA GLU A 152 -27.14 32.97 -9.75
C GLU A 152 -27.11 32.27 -8.38
N ARG A 153 -28.25 32.31 -7.67
CA ARG A 153 -28.40 31.63 -6.39
C ARG A 153 -28.23 30.11 -6.52
N GLU A 154 -28.81 29.50 -7.54
CA GLU A 154 -28.68 28.06 -7.79
C GLU A 154 -27.23 27.66 -8.06
N ASN A 155 -26.54 28.40 -8.93
CA ASN A 155 -25.11 28.19 -9.22
C ASN A 155 -24.24 28.33 -7.97
N GLN A 156 -24.50 29.33 -7.12
CA GLN A 156 -23.78 29.50 -5.86
C GLN A 156 -24.02 28.33 -4.89
N LEU A 157 -25.23 27.77 -4.83
CA LEU A 157 -25.54 26.61 -3.99
C LEU A 157 -24.76 25.37 -4.46
N ILE A 158 -24.68 25.15 -5.77
CA ILE A 158 -23.90 24.03 -6.35
C ILE A 158 -22.42 24.17 -5.99
N LEU A 159 -21.82 25.35 -6.21
CA LEU A 159 -20.41 25.59 -5.92
C LEU A 159 -20.08 25.47 -4.42
N ARG A 160 -21.01 25.86 -3.54
CA ARG A 160 -20.87 25.75 -2.08
C ARG A 160 -20.95 24.30 -1.57
N ALA A 161 -21.76 23.46 -2.23
CA ALA A 161 -21.94 22.06 -1.85
C ALA A 161 -20.78 21.16 -2.34
N ALA A 162 -20.02 21.60 -3.35
CA ALA A 162 -18.88 20.85 -3.86
C ALA A 162 -17.79 20.67 -2.79
N GLY A 163 -17.36 19.42 -2.60
CA GLY A 163 -16.23 19.08 -1.73
C GLY A 163 -14.86 19.30 -2.38
N GLU A 164 -14.82 19.36 -3.71
CA GLU A 164 -13.62 19.64 -4.50
C GLU A 164 -13.43 21.15 -4.67
N GLY A 165 -12.18 21.58 -4.76
CA GLY A 165 -11.84 22.96 -5.07
C GLY A 165 -12.17 23.27 -6.52
N ILE A 166 -12.91 24.33 -6.76
CA ILE A 166 -13.33 24.76 -8.09
C ILE A 166 -13.02 26.23 -8.25
N TYR A 167 -12.30 26.58 -9.32
CA TYR A 167 -12.16 27.97 -9.74
C TYR A 167 -12.20 28.09 -11.27
N GLY A 168 -12.66 29.24 -11.74
CA GLY A 168 -12.63 29.59 -13.15
C GLY A 168 -11.54 30.59 -13.45
N VAL A 169 -10.95 30.52 -14.65
CA VAL A 169 -10.06 31.54 -15.20
C VAL A 169 -10.59 32.03 -16.55
N ASN A 170 -10.35 33.29 -16.88
CA ASN A 170 -10.67 33.86 -18.18
C ASN A 170 -9.55 33.61 -19.22
N ALA A 171 -9.70 34.12 -20.44
CA ALA A 171 -8.72 33.97 -21.52
C ALA A 171 -7.34 34.57 -21.21
N GLU A 172 -7.23 35.50 -20.26
CA GLU A 172 -5.97 36.08 -19.80
C GLU A 172 -5.39 35.38 -18.55
N GLY A 173 -5.94 34.22 -18.15
CA GLY A 173 -5.46 33.47 -16.98
C GLY A 173 -5.85 34.08 -15.63
N LYS A 174 -6.74 35.08 -15.62
CA LYS A 174 -7.22 35.72 -14.39
C LYS A 174 -8.40 34.98 -13.80
N ALA A 175 -8.42 34.82 -12.48
CA ALA A 175 -9.51 34.13 -11.80
C ALA A 175 -10.84 34.88 -11.97
N THR A 176 -11.92 34.17 -12.30
CA THR A 176 -13.27 34.73 -12.47
C THR A 176 -14.18 34.40 -11.29
N PHE A 177 -14.02 33.22 -10.70
CA PHE A 177 -14.69 32.81 -9.47
C PHE A 177 -13.86 31.74 -8.77
N VAL A 178 -14.08 31.58 -7.46
CA VAL A 178 -13.47 30.55 -6.63
C VAL A 178 -14.53 30.04 -5.66
N ASN A 179 -14.67 28.72 -5.50
CA ASN A 179 -15.63 28.15 -4.56
C ASN A 179 -15.05 28.04 -3.13
N PRO A 180 -15.90 27.90 -2.10
CA PRO A 180 -15.42 27.84 -0.71
C PRO A 180 -14.52 26.64 -0.39
N ALA A 181 -14.62 25.53 -1.14
CA ALA A 181 -13.71 24.40 -0.95
C ALA A 181 -12.29 24.75 -1.37
N ALA A 182 -12.11 25.44 -2.51
CA ALA A 182 -10.82 25.93 -2.95
C ALA A 182 -10.22 26.95 -1.96
N GLU A 183 -11.05 27.85 -1.42
CA GLU A 183 -10.60 28.82 -0.41
C GLU A 183 -10.05 28.11 0.84
N ARG A 184 -10.75 27.07 1.34
CA ARG A 184 -10.28 26.29 2.51
C ARG A 184 -9.01 25.50 2.21
N MET A 185 -8.87 24.92 1.02
CA MET A 185 -7.70 24.11 0.66
C MET A 185 -6.43 24.95 0.46
N LEU A 186 -6.57 26.13 -0.14
CA LEU A 186 -5.45 26.99 -0.54
C LEU A 186 -5.20 28.16 0.43
N GLY A 187 -6.16 28.50 1.29
CA GLY A 187 -6.07 29.60 2.25
C GLY A 187 -6.23 31.01 1.65
N TRP A 188 -6.53 31.09 0.35
CA TRP A 188 -6.83 32.33 -0.35
C TRP A 188 -8.35 32.56 -0.40
N THR A 189 -8.79 33.80 -0.21
CA THR A 189 -10.21 34.14 -0.39
C THR A 189 -10.54 34.46 -1.85
N ALA A 190 -11.80 34.30 -2.26
CA ALA A 190 -12.27 34.63 -3.59
C ALA A 190 -12.03 36.11 -3.92
N GLU A 191 -12.22 37.01 -2.95
CA GLU A 191 -11.94 38.45 -3.11
C GLU A 191 -10.45 38.74 -3.41
N GLU A 192 -9.55 37.91 -2.90
CA GLU A 192 -8.10 38.06 -3.13
C GLU A 192 -7.65 37.49 -4.47
N LEU A 193 -8.33 36.46 -4.98
CA LEU A 193 -7.96 35.76 -6.21
C LEU A 193 -8.69 36.28 -7.45
N VAL A 194 -9.94 36.70 -7.34
CA VAL A 194 -10.73 37.16 -8.49
C VAL A 194 -10.06 38.38 -9.13
N GLY A 195 -9.85 38.31 -10.45
CA GLY A 195 -9.15 39.31 -11.24
C GLY A 195 -7.63 39.23 -11.20
N ARG A 196 -7.04 38.33 -10.41
CA ARG A 196 -5.59 38.08 -10.36
C ARG A 196 -5.19 36.92 -11.24
N GLU A 197 -3.95 36.96 -11.73
CA GLU A 197 -3.38 35.88 -12.51
C GLU A 197 -3.06 34.68 -11.61
N ILE A 198 -3.72 33.56 -11.87
CA ILE A 198 -3.65 32.39 -11.00
C ILE A 198 -2.28 31.73 -11.02
N HIS A 199 -1.64 31.66 -12.19
CA HIS A 199 -0.35 30.97 -12.34
C HIS A 199 0.73 31.57 -11.43
N ALA A 200 0.80 32.91 -11.40
CA ALA A 200 1.76 33.65 -10.58
C ALA A 200 1.53 33.51 -9.07
N ILE A 201 0.33 33.13 -8.64
CA ILE A 201 -0.05 33.07 -7.22
C ILE A 201 0.09 31.66 -6.66
N MET A 202 -0.42 30.66 -7.37
CA MET A 202 -0.54 29.30 -6.83
C MET A 202 0.13 28.21 -7.68
N HIS A 203 0.71 28.55 -8.83
CA HIS A 203 1.43 27.63 -9.74
C HIS A 203 2.82 28.15 -10.15
N HIS A 204 3.47 28.97 -9.32
CA HIS A 204 4.68 29.69 -9.73
C HIS A 204 5.96 28.82 -9.72
N SER A 205 5.94 27.68 -9.02
CA SER A 205 7.09 26.77 -8.88
C SER A 205 6.68 25.31 -8.71
N HIS A 206 7.57 24.40 -9.12
CA HIS A 206 7.45 22.97 -8.85
C HIS A 206 7.78 22.64 -7.37
N ALA A 207 7.47 21.41 -6.95
CA ALA A 207 7.69 20.93 -5.59
C ALA A 207 9.18 20.97 -5.17
N ASP A 208 10.12 20.90 -6.12
CA ASP A 208 11.56 21.00 -5.90
C ASP A 208 12.08 22.44 -5.80
N GLY A 209 11.19 23.44 -5.92
CA GLY A 209 11.49 24.86 -5.85
C GLY A 209 11.94 25.47 -7.18
N SER A 210 12.02 24.70 -8.27
CA SER A 210 12.28 25.25 -9.61
C SER A 210 11.11 26.11 -10.10
N HIS A 211 11.41 27.17 -10.86
CA HIS A 211 10.37 28.04 -11.43
C HIS A 211 9.51 27.25 -12.42
N TYR A 212 8.20 27.44 -12.34
CA TYR A 212 7.25 26.78 -13.21
C TYR A 212 6.73 27.77 -14.27
N PRO A 213 7.09 27.62 -15.56
CA PRO A 213 6.66 28.53 -16.61
C PRO A 213 5.16 28.41 -16.92
N ASP A 214 4.52 29.54 -17.25
CA ASP A 214 3.11 29.64 -17.62
C ASP A 214 2.76 28.86 -18.92
N HIS A 215 3.70 28.74 -19.84
CA HIS A 215 3.53 27.96 -21.06
C HIS A 215 3.52 26.45 -20.81
N ASP A 216 4.11 25.99 -19.70
CA ASP A 216 4.15 24.58 -19.33
C ASP A 216 2.99 24.19 -18.39
N CYS A 217 2.14 25.14 -18.03
CA CYS A 217 0.98 24.94 -17.17
C CYS A 217 -0.17 24.24 -17.93
N PRO A 218 -0.61 23.02 -17.54
CA PRO A 218 -1.71 22.31 -18.17
C PRO A 218 -3.05 23.04 -18.07
N ILE A 219 -3.24 23.85 -17.03
CA ILE A 219 -4.41 24.73 -16.93
C ILE A 219 -4.42 25.70 -18.09
N TYR A 220 -3.25 26.24 -18.43
CA TYR A 220 -3.11 27.17 -19.53
C TYR A 220 -3.13 26.46 -20.89
N ALA A 221 -2.64 25.23 -20.96
CA ALA A 221 -2.76 24.40 -22.15
C ALA A 221 -4.23 24.21 -22.57
N ALA A 222 -5.13 23.97 -21.60
CA ALA A 222 -6.56 23.74 -21.84
C ALA A 222 -7.25 24.88 -22.61
N PHE A 223 -6.83 26.13 -22.44
CA PHE A 223 -7.39 27.23 -23.23
C PHE A 223 -6.74 27.38 -24.61
N ARG A 224 -5.46 27.00 -24.76
CA ARG A 224 -4.73 27.12 -26.03
C ARG A 224 -5.16 26.07 -27.05
N ASP A 225 -5.33 24.83 -26.60
CA ASP A 225 -5.71 23.71 -27.46
C ASP A 225 -7.22 23.40 -27.40
N GLY A 226 -7.93 23.96 -26.42
CA GLY A 226 -9.35 23.71 -26.21
C GLY A 226 -9.66 22.28 -25.78
N ALA A 227 -8.67 21.54 -25.24
CA ALA A 227 -8.80 20.17 -24.77
C ALA A 227 -8.90 20.10 -23.22
N VAL A 228 -9.42 18.98 -22.73
CA VAL A 228 -9.46 18.69 -21.29
C VAL A 228 -8.12 18.10 -20.87
N HIS A 229 -7.52 18.66 -19.82
CA HIS A 229 -6.26 18.18 -19.25
C HIS A 229 -6.50 17.63 -17.84
N LYS A 230 -6.04 16.40 -17.58
CA LYS A 230 -6.13 15.75 -16.27
C LYS A 230 -4.72 15.46 -15.73
N ILE A 231 -4.47 15.87 -14.50
CA ILE A 231 -3.17 15.84 -13.85
C ILE A 231 -3.35 15.23 -12.46
N ASP A 232 -2.46 14.31 -12.10
CA ASP A 232 -2.51 13.54 -10.84
C ASP A 232 -1.30 13.77 -9.93
N ASN A 233 -0.34 14.61 -10.34
CA ASN A 233 0.94 14.79 -9.66
C ASN A 233 1.47 16.21 -9.75
N GLU A 234 0.74 17.18 -9.17
CA GLU A 234 1.15 18.58 -9.14
C GLU A 234 0.95 19.20 -7.76
N VAL A 235 1.63 20.32 -7.52
CA VAL A 235 1.56 21.07 -6.27
C VAL A 235 0.94 22.43 -6.52
N PHE A 236 -0.09 22.76 -5.76
CA PHE A 236 -0.60 24.13 -5.66
C PHE A 236 -0.06 24.76 -4.38
N TRP A 237 0.25 26.05 -4.43
CA TRP A 237 0.82 26.78 -3.29
C TRP A 237 -0.27 27.49 -2.49
N ARG A 238 -0.28 27.23 -1.18
CA ARG A 238 -1.14 27.95 -0.23
C ARG A 238 -0.64 29.37 0.00
N LYS A 239 -1.52 30.23 0.51
CA LYS A 239 -1.19 31.61 0.91
C LYS A 239 -0.04 31.72 1.91
N ASP A 240 0.11 30.73 2.79
CA ASP A 240 1.19 30.67 3.78
C ASP A 240 2.52 30.14 3.20
N GLY A 241 2.55 29.80 1.90
CA GLY A 241 3.70 29.24 1.22
C GLY A 241 3.86 27.72 1.38
N SER A 242 2.93 27.02 2.06
CA SER A 242 2.95 25.56 2.13
C SER A 242 2.44 24.92 0.83
N PRO A 243 3.04 23.79 0.38
CA PRO A 243 2.56 23.08 -0.79
C PRO A 243 1.33 22.21 -0.47
N VAL A 244 0.43 22.08 -1.45
CA VAL A 244 -0.69 21.13 -1.45
C VAL A 244 -0.57 20.23 -2.66
N TRP A 245 -0.47 18.93 -2.44
CA TRP A 245 -0.52 17.97 -3.53
C TRP A 245 -1.94 17.83 -4.04
N VAL A 246 -2.13 18.02 -5.33
CA VAL A 246 -3.46 18.01 -5.94
C VAL A 246 -3.54 17.07 -7.13
N GLU A 247 -4.72 16.48 -7.29
CA GLU A 247 -5.18 15.95 -8.56
C GLU A 247 -6.20 16.94 -9.12
N TYR A 248 -6.06 17.35 -10.37
CA TYR A 248 -6.99 18.31 -10.96
C TYR A 248 -7.31 18.01 -12.42
N THR A 249 -8.44 18.57 -12.85
CA THR A 249 -8.89 18.56 -14.24
C THR A 249 -9.19 19.99 -14.67
N SER A 250 -8.56 20.43 -15.76
CA SER A 250 -8.85 21.71 -16.41
C SER A 250 -9.75 21.48 -17.62
N THR A 251 -10.94 22.09 -17.61
CA THR A 251 -11.96 21.96 -18.65
C THR A 251 -12.22 23.33 -19.30
N PRO A 252 -12.05 23.49 -20.62
CA PRO A 252 -12.25 24.77 -21.29
C PRO A 252 -13.74 25.16 -21.35
N ILE A 253 -14.02 26.44 -21.08
CA ILE A 253 -15.35 27.06 -21.21
C ILE A 253 -15.47 27.62 -22.62
N ARG A 254 -16.54 27.26 -23.34
CA ARG A 254 -16.79 27.69 -24.72
C ARG A 254 -18.06 28.54 -24.82
N ASP A 255 -17.96 29.69 -25.47
CA ASP A 255 -19.11 30.49 -25.91
C ASP A 255 -19.06 30.65 -27.43
N ARG A 256 -20.14 30.31 -28.13
CA ARG A 256 -20.26 30.38 -29.61
C ARG A 256 -19.03 29.84 -30.37
N HIS A 257 -18.50 28.70 -29.93
CA HIS A 257 -17.30 28.03 -30.44
C HIS A 257 -15.95 28.71 -30.16
N MET A 258 -15.91 29.81 -29.40
CA MET A 258 -14.68 30.42 -28.89
C MET A 258 -14.43 29.99 -27.45
N VAL A 259 -13.18 29.68 -27.12
CA VAL A 259 -12.77 29.41 -25.73
C VAL A 259 -12.68 30.75 -25.00
N VAL A 260 -13.47 30.91 -23.95
CA VAL A 260 -13.55 32.16 -23.15
C VAL A 260 -12.84 32.04 -21.80
N GLY A 261 -12.44 30.82 -21.42
CA GLY A 261 -11.77 30.53 -20.15
C GLY A 261 -11.66 29.04 -19.89
N ALA A 262 -11.35 28.66 -18.66
CA ALA A 262 -11.33 27.28 -18.19
C ALA A 262 -11.88 27.17 -16.76
N VAL A 263 -12.52 26.05 -16.44
CA VAL A 263 -12.87 25.64 -15.08
C VAL A 263 -11.90 24.58 -14.64
N ILE A 264 -11.27 24.80 -13.48
CA ILE A 264 -10.37 23.86 -12.84
C ILE A 264 -11.10 23.26 -11.67
N VAL A 265 -11.17 21.93 -11.63
CA VAL A 265 -11.68 21.16 -10.49
C VAL A 265 -10.51 20.37 -9.92
N PHE A 266 -10.21 20.55 -8.64
CA PHE A 266 -9.05 19.94 -8.00
C PHE A 266 -9.39 19.36 -6.62
N ARG A 267 -8.60 18.38 -6.21
CA ARG A 267 -8.73 17.68 -4.92
C ARG A 267 -7.38 17.61 -4.23
N ASP A 268 -7.35 17.95 -2.94
CA ASP A 268 -6.18 17.73 -2.08
C ASP A 268 -5.98 16.22 -1.85
N VAL A 269 -4.83 15.71 -2.25
CA VAL A 269 -4.42 14.31 -2.09
C VAL A 269 -3.21 14.16 -1.17
N SER A 270 -2.80 15.22 -0.47
CA SER A 270 -1.63 15.23 0.42
C SER A 270 -1.73 14.13 1.48
N GLN A 271 -2.86 14.01 2.18
CA GLN A 271 -3.09 12.97 3.20
C GLN A 271 -3.06 11.56 2.63
N ARG A 272 -3.60 11.36 1.42
CA ARG A 272 -3.60 10.05 0.75
C ARG A 272 -2.19 9.63 0.40
N ARG A 273 -1.38 10.55 -0.16
CA ARG A 273 0.03 10.29 -0.48
C ARG A 273 0.85 9.95 0.76
N GLU A 274 0.72 10.72 1.84
CA GLU A 274 1.43 10.43 3.09
C GLU A 274 1.05 9.06 3.66
N ALA A 275 -0.24 8.68 3.57
CA ALA A 275 -0.71 7.39 4.03
C ALA A 275 -0.15 6.25 3.16
N ASP A 276 -0.14 6.42 1.85
CA ASP A 276 0.43 5.44 0.91
C ASP A 276 1.94 5.28 1.14
N GLU A 277 2.70 6.36 1.30
CA GLU A 277 4.13 6.31 1.61
C GLU A 277 4.41 5.58 2.94
N LYS A 278 3.64 5.89 3.99
CA LYS A 278 3.74 5.19 5.28
C LYS A 278 3.40 3.70 5.16
N LEU A 279 2.39 3.35 4.37
CA LEU A 279 2.00 1.97 4.12
C LEU A 279 3.11 1.19 3.42
N HIS A 280 3.69 1.75 2.35
CA HIS A 280 4.79 1.11 1.63
C HIS A 280 6.03 0.91 2.53
N ALA A 281 6.37 1.91 3.35
CA ALA A 281 7.46 1.79 4.32
C ALA A 281 7.18 0.69 5.37
N ALA A 282 5.95 0.60 5.88
CA ALA A 282 5.56 -0.42 6.85
C ALA A 282 5.58 -1.84 6.25
N LEU A 283 5.10 -2.01 5.02
CA LEU A 283 5.14 -3.30 4.32
C LEU A 283 6.57 -3.78 4.10
N ALA A 284 7.47 -2.89 3.67
CA ALA A 284 8.89 -3.23 3.50
C ALA A 284 9.56 -3.68 4.81
N GLU A 285 9.15 -3.11 5.95
CA GLU A 285 9.65 -3.53 7.26
C GLU A 285 9.10 -4.90 7.68
N VAL A 286 7.81 -5.15 7.43
CA VAL A 286 7.18 -6.46 7.69
C VAL A 286 7.87 -7.57 6.90
N ASP A 287 8.17 -7.34 5.61
CA ASP A 287 8.85 -8.33 4.77
C ASP A 287 10.26 -8.65 5.31
N ARG A 288 11.03 -7.64 5.73
CA ARG A 288 12.34 -7.84 6.35
C ARG A 288 12.26 -8.65 7.64
N LEU A 289 11.32 -8.32 8.52
CA LEU A 289 11.12 -9.04 9.79
C LEU A 289 10.71 -10.50 9.54
N ARG A 290 9.86 -10.73 8.54
CA ARG A 290 9.45 -12.08 8.15
C ARG A 290 10.62 -12.91 7.65
N GLU A 291 11.45 -12.38 6.75
CA GLU A 291 12.65 -13.09 6.28
C GLU A 291 13.60 -13.44 7.42
N ARG A 292 13.81 -12.50 8.36
CA ARG A 292 14.61 -12.73 9.56
C ARG A 292 14.04 -13.88 10.40
N LEU A 293 12.74 -13.88 10.65
CA LEU A 293 12.05 -14.92 11.43
C LEU A 293 12.07 -16.28 10.73
N GLU A 294 11.96 -16.32 9.40
CA GLU A 294 12.05 -17.57 8.62
C GLU A 294 13.47 -18.16 8.68
N LEU A 295 14.51 -17.32 8.58
CA LEU A 295 15.90 -17.76 8.73
C LEU A 295 16.21 -18.20 10.16
N GLU A 296 15.72 -17.46 11.15
CA GLU A 296 15.86 -17.83 12.56
C GLU A 296 15.15 -19.14 12.86
N ASN A 297 13.92 -19.34 12.37
CA ASN A 297 13.23 -20.63 12.49
C ASN A 297 13.96 -21.76 11.78
N ALA A 298 14.45 -21.55 10.56
CA ALA A 298 15.21 -22.58 9.84
C ALA A 298 16.49 -22.95 10.60
N TYR A 299 17.17 -21.95 11.18
CA TYR A 299 18.34 -22.14 12.00
C TYR A 299 18.02 -22.88 13.31
N LEU A 300 16.99 -22.47 14.04
CA LEU A 300 16.53 -23.11 15.27
C LEU A 300 16.02 -24.54 15.02
N GLN A 301 15.36 -24.81 13.88
CA GLN A 301 14.95 -26.16 13.51
C GLN A 301 16.16 -27.07 13.22
N GLU A 302 17.21 -26.53 12.59
CA GLU A 302 18.47 -27.25 12.42
C GLU A 302 19.18 -27.46 13.76
N GLU A 303 19.13 -26.48 14.67
CA GLU A 303 19.63 -26.61 16.04
C GLU A 303 18.87 -27.71 16.81
N ILE A 304 17.53 -27.72 16.78
CA ILE A 304 16.70 -28.75 17.42
C ILE A 304 17.02 -30.16 16.88
N ARG A 305 17.28 -30.29 15.58
CA ARG A 305 17.71 -31.57 14.98
C ARG A 305 19.08 -32.05 15.49
N ILE A 306 19.95 -31.13 15.88
CA ILE A 306 21.24 -31.43 16.52
C ILE A 306 21.06 -31.66 18.03
N GLU A 307 20.03 -31.05 18.66
CA GLU A 307 19.71 -31.15 20.08
C GLU A 307 19.09 -32.48 20.55
N THR A 308 18.91 -33.47 19.69
CA THR A 308 18.57 -34.85 20.12
C THR A 308 19.64 -35.51 21.01
N ASN A 309 20.73 -34.82 21.37
CA ASN A 309 21.70 -35.27 22.38
C ASN A 309 21.86 -34.26 23.54
N PRO A 310 20.85 -34.12 24.43
CA PRO A 310 20.85 -33.13 25.48
C PRO A 310 21.58 -33.66 26.71
N ARG A 311 22.87 -33.32 26.89
CA ARG A 311 23.55 -33.24 28.20
C ARG A 311 24.95 -32.61 28.02
N GLY A 312 25.28 -31.65 28.89
CA GLY A 312 26.48 -30.81 28.81
C GLY A 312 27.83 -31.54 28.96
N ILE A 313 28.89 -30.80 29.29
CA ILE A 313 30.26 -31.35 29.38
C ILE A 313 30.35 -32.40 30.51
N ILE A 314 30.66 -33.64 30.15
CA ILE A 314 30.80 -34.78 31.09
C ILE A 314 32.28 -35.05 31.36
N GLY A 315 32.64 -35.12 32.64
CA GLY A 315 33.97 -35.51 33.09
C GLY A 315 34.29 -35.01 34.49
N GLN A 316 35.18 -35.72 35.18
CA GLN A 316 35.67 -35.42 36.52
C GLN A 316 37.19 -35.18 36.54
N SER A 317 37.91 -35.43 35.44
CA SER A 317 39.34 -35.22 35.35
C SER A 317 39.74 -33.76 35.64
N ALA A 318 40.97 -33.57 36.13
CA ALA A 318 41.53 -32.24 36.36
C ALA A 318 41.51 -31.36 35.10
N ALA A 319 41.66 -31.97 33.91
CA ALA A 319 41.57 -31.31 32.62
C ALA A 319 40.18 -30.71 32.38
N ILE A 320 39.10 -31.50 32.52
CA ILE A 320 37.73 -31.01 32.35
C ILE A 320 37.39 -29.96 33.41
N GLN A 321 37.80 -30.17 34.67
CA GLN A 321 37.59 -29.19 35.73
C GLN A 321 38.30 -27.85 35.46
N LYS A 322 39.50 -27.88 34.84
CA LYS A 322 40.19 -26.67 34.37
C LYS A 322 39.41 -25.96 33.28
N THR A 323 38.95 -26.68 32.25
CA THR A 323 38.12 -26.12 31.17
C THR A 323 36.85 -25.48 31.74
N LEU A 324 36.13 -26.15 32.65
CA LEU A 324 34.92 -25.61 33.29
C LEU A 324 35.20 -24.33 34.10
N ARG A 325 36.33 -24.25 34.80
CA ARG A 325 36.76 -23.01 35.47
C ARG A 325 37.03 -21.88 34.47
N GLN A 326 37.70 -22.18 33.37
CA GLN A 326 37.94 -21.21 32.29
C GLN A 326 36.64 -20.71 31.65
N VAL A 327 35.69 -21.61 31.39
CA VAL A 327 34.35 -21.26 30.89
C VAL A 327 33.66 -20.29 31.85
N LYS A 328 33.62 -20.58 33.15
CA LYS A 328 33.02 -19.70 34.16
C LYS A 328 33.67 -18.31 34.22
N LEU A 329 34.98 -18.23 34.00
CA LEU A 329 35.71 -16.96 34.01
C LEU A 329 35.43 -16.11 32.76
N VAL A 330 35.38 -16.72 31.58
CA VAL A 330 35.25 -15.97 30.32
C VAL A 330 33.81 -15.72 29.89
N ALA A 331 32.87 -16.59 30.28
CA ALA A 331 31.47 -16.48 29.91
C ALA A 331 30.82 -15.12 30.19
N PRO A 332 31.02 -14.45 31.34
CA PRO A 332 30.40 -13.13 31.59
C PRO A 332 31.05 -11.98 30.79
N THR A 333 32.17 -12.21 30.10
CA THR A 333 32.89 -11.18 29.33
C THR A 333 32.44 -11.14 27.86
N THR A 334 32.77 -10.05 27.17
CA THR A 334 32.59 -9.92 25.71
C THR A 334 33.81 -10.37 24.91
N ALA A 335 34.86 -10.88 25.58
CA ALA A 335 36.11 -11.26 24.93
C ALA A 335 35.90 -12.40 23.93
N ALA A 336 36.65 -12.34 22.83
CA ALA A 336 36.74 -13.43 21.87
C ALA A 336 37.43 -14.65 22.51
N VAL A 337 36.88 -15.83 22.27
CA VAL A 337 37.42 -17.08 22.79
C VAL A 337 37.92 -17.94 21.64
N LEU A 338 39.15 -18.44 21.74
CA LEU A 338 39.70 -19.41 20.80
C LEU A 338 39.79 -20.79 21.46
N ILE A 339 39.01 -21.75 20.95
CA ILE A 339 38.99 -23.13 21.41
C ILE A 339 39.90 -23.97 20.52
N THR A 340 41.02 -24.44 21.06
CA THR A 340 41.96 -25.32 20.34
C THR A 340 41.78 -26.76 20.78
N GLY A 341 41.87 -27.70 19.85
CA GLY A 341 41.85 -29.13 20.18
C GLY A 341 41.56 -30.00 18.97
N GLU A 342 41.88 -31.28 19.09
CA GLU A 342 41.70 -32.26 18.03
C GLU A 342 40.23 -32.40 17.59
N SER A 343 40.01 -33.02 16.43
CA SER A 343 38.64 -33.33 16.01
C SER A 343 37.99 -34.32 16.98
N GLY A 344 36.71 -34.10 17.29
CA GLY A 344 35.93 -35.00 18.15
C GLY A 344 36.17 -34.85 19.66
N THR A 345 36.88 -33.83 20.14
CA THR A 345 37.10 -33.61 21.60
C THR A 345 35.94 -32.93 22.33
N GLY A 346 34.98 -32.35 21.59
CA GLY A 346 33.83 -31.62 22.13
C GLY A 346 33.95 -30.09 22.15
N LYS A 347 34.69 -29.49 21.21
CA LYS A 347 34.87 -28.01 21.11
C LYS A 347 33.55 -27.24 21.05
N GLU A 348 32.57 -27.78 20.32
CA GLU A 348 31.22 -27.21 20.22
C GLU A 348 30.49 -27.15 21.57
N LEU A 349 30.60 -28.21 22.40
CA LEU A 349 30.00 -28.22 23.74
C LEU A 349 30.63 -27.17 24.65
N ILE A 350 31.93 -26.90 24.49
CA ILE A 350 32.63 -25.83 25.20
C ILE A 350 32.10 -24.47 24.74
N ALA A 351 31.94 -24.24 23.45
CA ALA A 351 31.38 -23.00 22.91
C ALA A 351 29.96 -22.74 23.41
N ARG A 352 29.11 -23.78 23.39
CA ARG A 352 27.74 -23.74 23.93
C ARG A 352 27.75 -23.41 25.42
N ALA A 353 28.58 -24.07 26.22
CA ALA A 353 28.69 -23.81 27.65
C ALA A 353 29.14 -22.36 27.96
N ILE A 354 30.00 -21.78 27.12
CA ILE A 354 30.40 -20.36 27.24
C ILE A 354 29.23 -19.44 26.94
N HIS A 355 28.47 -19.72 25.89
CA HIS A 355 27.30 -18.92 25.51
C HIS A 355 26.19 -18.98 26.57
N GLU A 356 25.82 -20.18 27.03
CA GLU A 356 24.78 -20.41 28.04
C GLU A 356 25.12 -19.76 29.39
N ALA A 357 26.41 -19.68 29.74
CA ALA A 357 26.86 -19.02 30.96
C ALA A 357 27.10 -17.49 30.80
N SER A 358 26.78 -16.92 29.63
CA SER A 358 27.04 -15.50 29.32
C SER A 358 25.82 -14.60 29.52
N GLY A 359 26.05 -13.27 29.52
CA GLY A 359 24.96 -12.29 29.48
C GLY A 359 24.09 -12.34 28.22
N ARG A 360 24.51 -13.07 27.18
CA ARG A 360 23.80 -13.24 25.90
C ARG A 360 23.12 -14.61 25.78
N ALA A 361 22.96 -15.37 26.86
CA ALA A 361 22.36 -16.72 26.84
C ALA A 361 20.91 -16.78 26.32
N HIS A 362 20.18 -15.65 26.35
CA HIS A 362 18.82 -15.52 25.83
C HIS A 362 18.76 -15.05 24.37
N ARG A 363 19.93 -14.83 23.75
CA ARG A 363 20.10 -14.37 22.36
C ARG A 363 20.61 -15.54 21.51
N PRO A 364 20.48 -15.48 20.18
CA PRO A 364 20.87 -16.61 19.33
C PRO A 364 22.38 -16.92 19.43
N LEU A 365 22.70 -18.21 19.46
CA LEU A 365 24.03 -18.74 19.18
C LEU A 365 24.07 -19.21 17.73
N ILE A 366 24.55 -18.35 16.82
CA ILE A 366 24.69 -18.68 15.41
C ILE A 366 25.96 -19.47 15.20
N ARG A 367 25.86 -20.67 14.63
CA ARG A 367 26.96 -21.60 14.42
C ARG A 367 27.28 -21.70 12.94
N VAL A 368 28.56 -21.70 12.65
CA VAL A 368 29.08 -21.77 11.29
C VAL A 368 30.24 -22.75 11.25
N ASN A 369 30.10 -23.82 10.49
CA ASN A 369 31.21 -24.70 10.17
C ASN A 369 31.90 -24.20 8.91
N CYS A 370 33.06 -23.56 9.09
CA CYS A 370 33.82 -22.96 7.99
C CYS A 370 34.33 -24.01 6.98
N ALA A 371 34.51 -25.26 7.40
CA ALA A 371 34.94 -26.34 6.52
C ALA A 371 33.83 -26.84 5.57
N ALA A 372 32.55 -26.59 5.89
CA ALA A 372 31.42 -27.03 5.10
C ALA A 372 31.00 -26.05 4.00
N ILE A 373 31.52 -24.82 4.03
CA ILE A 373 31.12 -23.75 3.12
C ILE A 373 32.07 -23.72 1.90
N PRO A 374 31.55 -23.82 0.66
CA PRO A 374 32.35 -23.64 -0.55
C PRO A 374 33.04 -22.27 -0.56
N ARG A 375 34.27 -22.21 -1.08
CA ARG A 375 35.08 -20.97 -1.06
C ARG A 375 34.37 -19.81 -1.74
N GLU A 376 33.66 -20.08 -2.83
CA GLU A 376 32.94 -19.08 -3.62
C GLU A 376 31.72 -18.51 -2.90
N LEU A 377 31.12 -19.28 -1.98
CA LEU A 377 29.93 -18.88 -1.22
C LEU A 377 30.27 -18.33 0.16
N PHE A 378 31.53 -18.41 0.59
CA PHE A 378 31.95 -18.06 1.94
C PHE A 378 31.60 -16.62 2.29
N GLU A 379 31.90 -15.68 1.39
CA GLU A 379 31.61 -14.26 1.59
C GLU A 379 30.10 -14.01 1.70
N SER A 380 29.32 -14.63 0.80
CA SER A 380 27.87 -14.51 0.74
C SER A 380 27.17 -15.09 1.97
N GLU A 381 27.65 -16.22 2.51
CA GLU A 381 27.09 -16.81 3.74
C GLU A 381 27.37 -15.92 4.95
N PHE A 382 28.60 -15.41 5.11
CA PHE A 382 28.98 -14.62 6.29
C PHE A 382 28.37 -13.23 6.30
N PHE A 383 28.46 -12.51 5.17
CA PHE A 383 28.09 -11.10 5.09
C PHE A 383 26.75 -10.86 4.39
N GLY A 384 26.18 -11.86 3.70
CA GLY A 384 24.95 -11.69 2.94
C GLY A 384 25.19 -11.02 1.58
N HIS A 385 24.14 -10.95 0.77
CA HIS A 385 24.20 -10.34 -0.55
C HIS A 385 22.89 -9.64 -0.90
N VAL A 386 22.97 -8.66 -1.79
CA VAL A 386 21.80 -8.08 -2.46
C VAL A 386 21.55 -8.79 -3.79
N ARG A 387 20.30 -8.74 -4.28
CA ARG A 387 19.91 -9.27 -5.58
C ARG A 387 20.80 -8.69 -6.67
N GLY A 388 21.32 -9.56 -7.54
CA GLY A 388 22.19 -9.17 -8.67
C GLY A 388 23.67 -9.04 -8.33
N ALA A 389 24.09 -9.30 -7.08
CA ALA A 389 25.50 -9.19 -6.67
C ALA A 389 26.45 -10.16 -7.41
N PHE A 390 25.96 -11.34 -7.83
CA PHE A 390 26.70 -12.31 -8.63
C PHE A 390 25.72 -13.19 -9.43
N THR A 391 26.23 -13.98 -10.37
CA THR A 391 25.44 -14.95 -11.15
C THR A 391 24.82 -16.00 -10.21
N GLY A 392 23.51 -15.90 -9.96
CA GLY A 392 22.79 -16.77 -9.01
C GLY A 392 22.16 -16.03 -7.82
N ALA A 393 22.48 -14.75 -7.63
CA ALA A 393 21.86 -13.87 -6.63
C ALA A 393 20.44 -13.42 -7.07
N VAL A 394 19.48 -14.35 -7.07
CA VAL A 394 18.10 -14.11 -7.52
C VAL A 394 17.32 -13.23 -6.52
N ARG A 395 17.67 -13.30 -5.24
CA ARG A 395 17.05 -12.56 -4.13
C ARG A 395 18.11 -12.07 -3.16
N ASP A 396 17.75 -11.12 -2.32
CA ASP A 396 18.57 -10.69 -1.19
C ASP A 396 18.72 -11.85 -0.19
N ARG A 397 19.86 -11.88 0.52
CA ARG A 397 20.10 -12.85 1.59
C ARG A 397 20.85 -12.22 2.74
N ILE A 398 20.33 -12.45 3.94
CA ILE A 398 20.94 -12.02 5.21
C ILE A 398 22.14 -12.93 5.52
N GLY A 399 23.26 -12.33 5.95
CA GLY A 399 24.48 -13.04 6.34
C GLY A 399 24.47 -13.53 7.80
N ARG A 400 25.39 -14.44 8.14
CA ARG A 400 25.52 -14.98 9.52
C ARG A 400 25.84 -13.92 10.57
N PHE A 401 26.59 -12.88 10.22
CA PHE A 401 26.89 -11.78 11.15
C PHE A 401 25.64 -11.00 11.55
N GLU A 402 24.77 -10.70 10.57
CA GLU A 402 23.52 -9.99 10.81
C GLU A 402 22.50 -10.86 11.57
N LEU A 403 22.47 -12.17 11.31
CA LEU A 403 21.68 -13.12 12.10
C LEU A 403 22.16 -13.22 13.56
N ALA A 404 23.47 -13.04 13.79
CA ALA A 404 24.08 -13.12 15.11
C ALA A 404 24.07 -11.79 15.87
N ASP A 405 23.45 -10.75 15.33
CA ASP A 405 23.45 -9.41 15.93
C ASP A 405 22.80 -9.41 17.32
N GLY A 406 23.50 -8.82 18.30
CA GLY A 406 23.19 -8.88 19.73
C GLY A 406 23.42 -10.25 20.38
N GLY A 407 23.85 -11.26 19.62
CA GLY A 407 24.02 -12.66 20.03
C GLY A 407 25.48 -13.11 20.06
N THR A 408 25.71 -14.40 19.78
CA THR A 408 27.04 -15.01 19.70
C THR A 408 27.22 -15.76 18.38
N LEU A 409 28.37 -15.59 17.74
CA LEU A 409 28.75 -16.32 16.53
C LEU A 409 29.84 -17.35 16.88
N PHE A 410 29.53 -18.62 16.69
CA PHE A 410 30.47 -19.73 16.82
C PHE A 410 31.04 -20.12 15.46
N LEU A 411 32.35 -19.95 15.30
CA LEU A 411 33.10 -20.27 14.09
C LEU A 411 33.87 -21.57 14.29
N ASP A 412 33.33 -22.70 13.84
CA ASP A 412 34.03 -23.97 13.87
C ASP A 412 34.99 -24.11 12.67
N GLU A 413 36.15 -24.70 12.93
CA GLU A 413 37.27 -24.80 12.00
C GLU A 413 37.66 -23.44 11.35
N VAL A 414 37.84 -22.40 12.17
CA VAL A 414 38.25 -21.04 11.72
C VAL A 414 39.56 -21.02 10.91
N GLY A 415 40.39 -22.07 11.02
CA GLY A 415 41.60 -22.24 10.21
C GLY A 415 41.35 -22.56 8.74
N GLU A 416 40.10 -22.82 8.33
CA GLU A 416 39.71 -23.06 6.93
C GLU A 416 39.28 -21.78 6.18
N ILE A 417 39.19 -20.64 6.86
CA ILE A 417 38.75 -19.37 6.26
C ILE A 417 39.77 -18.92 5.19
N PRO A 418 39.33 -18.66 3.94
CA PRO A 418 40.19 -18.15 2.88
C PRO A 418 40.94 -16.87 3.29
N LEU A 419 42.21 -16.77 2.92
CA LEU A 419 43.09 -15.66 3.32
C LEU A 419 42.53 -14.29 2.93
N GLU A 420 41.96 -14.17 1.72
CA GLU A 420 41.31 -12.95 1.21
C GLU A 420 40.18 -12.44 2.14
N LEU A 421 39.44 -13.36 2.79
CA LEU A 421 38.27 -13.02 3.61
C LEU A 421 38.63 -12.74 5.07
N GLN A 422 39.82 -13.14 5.52
CA GLN A 422 40.29 -12.89 6.89
C GLN A 422 40.39 -11.39 7.20
N GLY A 423 40.69 -10.55 6.20
CA GLY A 423 40.70 -9.10 6.36
C GLY A 423 39.31 -8.50 6.62
N LYS A 424 38.29 -8.98 5.89
CA LYS A 424 36.90 -8.56 6.12
C LYS A 424 36.40 -9.03 7.49
N LEU A 425 36.69 -10.28 7.85
CA LEU A 425 36.38 -10.81 9.18
C LEU A 425 37.01 -9.98 10.30
N LEU A 426 38.28 -9.59 10.15
CA LEU A 426 38.96 -8.73 11.10
C LEU A 426 38.25 -7.39 11.27
N ARG A 427 37.82 -6.75 10.17
CA ARG A 427 37.09 -5.47 10.20
C ARG A 427 35.81 -5.58 11.03
N VAL A 428 35.02 -6.63 10.82
CA VAL A 428 33.80 -6.86 11.61
C VAL A 428 34.11 -7.10 13.09
N LEU A 429 35.19 -7.84 13.39
CA LEU A 429 35.60 -8.11 14.77
C LEU A 429 36.17 -6.89 15.51
N GLN A 430 36.73 -5.91 14.79
CA GLN A 430 37.36 -4.73 15.37
C GLN A 430 36.41 -3.54 15.45
N GLU A 431 35.74 -3.24 14.32
CA GLU A 431 34.90 -2.05 14.16
C GLU A 431 33.44 -2.37 14.53
N GLY A 432 32.98 -3.60 14.27
CA GLY A 432 31.57 -3.96 14.36
C GLY A 432 30.80 -3.68 13.06
N ASN A 433 31.50 -3.40 11.96
CA ASN A 433 30.88 -2.90 10.73
C ASN A 433 31.19 -3.83 9.55
N PHE A 434 30.24 -4.02 8.65
CA PHE A 434 30.45 -4.73 7.38
C PHE A 434 29.52 -4.23 6.27
N GLU A 435 29.80 -4.65 5.04
CA GLU A 435 29.01 -4.36 3.84
C GLU A 435 28.54 -5.69 3.23
N ARG A 436 27.30 -5.75 2.72
CA ARG A 436 26.82 -6.94 2.00
C ARG A 436 27.49 -7.01 0.63
N VAL A 437 27.60 -8.21 0.06
CA VAL A 437 28.14 -8.36 -1.30
C VAL A 437 27.20 -7.65 -2.29
N GLY A 438 27.74 -6.68 -3.04
CA GLY A 438 26.99 -5.85 -3.99
C GLY A 438 26.30 -4.61 -3.38
N GLU A 439 26.50 -4.32 -2.10
CA GLU A 439 25.93 -3.15 -1.40
C GLU A 439 27.08 -2.28 -0.84
N GLU A 440 27.08 -0.96 -1.10
CA GLU A 440 28.06 -0.02 -0.50
C GLU A 440 27.64 0.48 0.89
N ARG A 441 26.46 0.08 1.36
CA ARG A 441 25.92 0.49 2.65
C ARG A 441 26.60 -0.27 3.78
N THR A 442 27.31 0.47 4.62
CA THR A 442 27.86 -0.03 5.88
C THR A 442 26.74 -0.37 6.88
N ARG A 443 26.84 -1.54 7.51
CA ARG A 443 25.96 -2.04 8.56
C ARG A 443 26.75 -2.27 9.83
N GLU A 444 26.19 -1.89 10.98
CA GLU A 444 26.77 -2.12 12.29
C GLU A 444 26.12 -3.34 12.96
N VAL A 445 26.92 -4.16 13.65
CA VAL A 445 26.50 -5.35 14.39
C VAL A 445 27.30 -5.51 15.68
N ASP A 446 26.63 -5.99 16.73
CA ASP A 446 27.25 -6.32 18.02
C ASP A 446 27.28 -7.85 18.22
N VAL A 447 28.37 -8.49 17.81
CA VAL A 447 28.50 -9.96 17.84
C VAL A 447 29.67 -10.40 18.71
N ARG A 448 29.38 -11.27 19.69
CA ARG A 448 30.43 -11.98 20.45
C ARG A 448 30.92 -13.16 19.62
N VAL A 449 32.23 -13.33 19.48
CA VAL A 449 32.80 -14.42 18.68
C VAL A 449 33.48 -15.48 19.54
N ILE A 450 33.13 -16.74 19.27
CA ILE A 450 33.81 -17.93 19.78
C ILE A 450 34.32 -18.68 18.57
N ALA A 451 35.63 -18.85 18.44
CA ALA A 451 36.24 -19.58 17.34
C ALA A 451 36.78 -20.93 17.83
N ALA A 452 36.72 -21.95 16.99
CA ALA A 452 37.30 -23.26 17.25
C ALA A 452 38.15 -23.72 16.06
N THR A 453 39.20 -24.49 16.34
CA THR A 453 40.07 -25.04 15.30
C THR A 453 40.82 -26.27 15.80
N ASN A 454 41.06 -27.21 14.88
CA ASN A 454 41.99 -28.32 15.10
C ASN A 454 43.43 -28.00 14.65
N ARG A 455 43.64 -26.90 13.90
CA ARG A 455 44.94 -26.50 13.36
C ARG A 455 45.73 -25.67 14.37
N ASN A 456 47.05 -25.75 14.30
CA ASN A 456 47.92 -24.84 15.04
C ASN A 456 48.00 -23.48 14.32
N LEU A 457 47.14 -22.53 14.69
CA LEU A 457 47.07 -21.23 14.03
C LEU A 457 48.41 -20.46 14.07
N LYS A 458 49.23 -20.62 15.12
CA LYS A 458 50.56 -19.99 15.16
C LYS A 458 51.45 -20.48 14.02
N GLN A 459 51.42 -21.78 13.71
CA GLN A 459 52.15 -22.33 12.57
C GLN A 459 51.54 -21.89 11.23
N GLU A 460 50.21 -21.76 11.15
CA GLU A 460 49.54 -21.27 9.93
C GLU A 460 49.86 -19.79 9.65
N VAL A 461 50.03 -18.96 10.69
CA VAL A 461 50.56 -17.59 10.58
C VAL A 461 51.99 -17.60 10.04
N GLN A 462 52.88 -18.43 10.61
CA GLN A 462 54.26 -18.56 10.12
C GLN A 462 54.36 -19.02 8.66
N ARG A 463 53.37 -19.79 8.19
CA ARG A 463 53.26 -20.26 6.80
C ARG A 463 52.54 -19.27 5.87
N GLY A 464 52.09 -18.12 6.37
CA GLY A 464 51.38 -17.11 5.59
C GLY A 464 49.95 -17.51 5.17
N ARG A 465 49.38 -18.55 5.78
CA ARG A 465 48.00 -19.02 5.47
C ARG A 465 46.95 -18.46 6.41
N PHE A 466 47.37 -17.80 7.47
CA PHE A 466 46.51 -17.10 8.41
C PHE A 466 47.13 -15.75 8.78
N ARG A 467 46.32 -14.70 8.87
CA ARG A 467 46.83 -13.37 9.22
C ARG A 467 47.15 -13.27 10.71
N GLU A 468 48.27 -12.63 11.02
CA GLU A 468 48.74 -12.45 12.38
C GLU A 468 47.80 -11.56 13.22
N ASP A 469 47.27 -10.49 12.63
CA ASP A 469 46.33 -9.56 13.28
C ASP A 469 45.01 -10.23 13.69
N LEU A 470 44.43 -11.04 12.79
CA LEU A 470 43.24 -11.84 13.08
C LEU A 470 43.51 -12.89 14.15
N TYR A 471 44.68 -13.53 14.13
CA TYR A 471 45.06 -14.49 15.15
C TYR A 471 45.06 -13.85 16.54
N PHE A 472 45.67 -12.68 16.71
CA PHE A 472 45.66 -11.97 17.99
C PHE A 472 44.27 -11.51 18.40
N ARG A 473 43.41 -11.11 17.46
CA ARG A 473 42.02 -10.70 17.76
C ARG A 473 41.14 -11.86 18.21
N LEU A 474 41.36 -13.06 17.67
CA LEU A 474 40.63 -14.27 18.07
C LEU A 474 41.20 -14.91 19.35
N ASN A 475 42.52 -14.91 19.50
CA ASN A 475 43.24 -15.54 20.61
C ASN A 475 43.33 -14.64 21.86
N VAL A 476 42.26 -13.91 22.19
CA VAL A 476 42.19 -13.09 23.41
C VAL A 476 42.08 -13.97 24.65
N PHE A 477 41.24 -15.01 24.60
CA PHE A 477 41.14 -16.00 25.66
C PHE A 477 41.21 -17.42 25.10
N PRO A 478 42.38 -18.09 25.16
CA PRO A 478 42.53 -19.46 24.68
C PRO A 478 41.94 -20.49 25.66
N VAL A 479 41.17 -21.43 25.13
CA VAL A 479 40.65 -22.59 25.85
C VAL A 479 41.06 -23.85 25.13
N GLU A 480 41.73 -24.75 25.85
CA GLU A 480 42.17 -26.02 25.27
C GLU A 480 41.14 -27.13 25.54
N SER A 481 40.74 -27.82 24.48
CA SER A 481 39.93 -29.02 24.53
C SER A 481 40.84 -30.25 24.49
N VAL A 482 41.17 -30.75 25.68
CA VAL A 482 42.13 -31.84 25.89
C VAL A 482 41.65 -33.14 25.22
N PRO A 483 42.50 -33.89 24.49
CA PRO A 483 42.13 -35.15 23.85
C PRO A 483 41.86 -36.25 24.87
N LEU A 484 41.08 -37.26 24.46
CA LEU A 484 40.52 -38.27 25.36
C LEU A 484 41.60 -39.15 26.03
N ARG A 485 42.72 -39.41 25.33
CA ARG A 485 43.89 -40.12 25.86
C ARG A 485 44.59 -39.45 27.03
N ASP A 486 44.42 -38.14 27.19
CA ASP A 486 45.00 -37.34 28.28
C ASP A 486 44.00 -37.12 29.43
N ARG A 487 42.78 -37.65 29.30
CA ARG A 487 41.71 -37.64 30.31
C ARG A 487 41.05 -39.02 30.46
N ARG A 488 41.88 -40.08 30.57
CA ARG A 488 41.41 -41.49 30.58
C ARG A 488 40.40 -41.83 31.68
N GLU A 489 40.44 -41.09 32.78
CA GLU A 489 39.51 -41.22 33.92
C GLU A 489 38.06 -40.87 33.55
N ASP A 490 37.85 -40.07 32.51
CA ASP A 490 36.52 -39.68 32.03
C ASP A 490 35.92 -40.69 31.04
N ILE A 491 36.73 -41.59 30.47
CA ILE A 491 36.29 -42.56 29.45
C ILE A 491 35.15 -43.46 29.98
N PRO A 492 35.24 -44.06 31.18
CA PRO A 492 34.14 -44.88 31.70
C PRO A 492 32.85 -44.09 31.91
N LEU A 493 32.96 -42.84 32.38
CA LEU A 493 31.80 -41.96 32.58
C LEU A 493 31.12 -41.61 31.26
N LEU A 494 31.91 -41.26 30.23
CA LEU A 494 31.41 -40.99 28.88
C LEU A 494 30.78 -42.23 28.24
N ALA A 495 31.43 -43.39 28.35
CA ALA A 495 30.90 -44.64 27.83
C ALA A 495 29.56 -45.02 28.49
N GLN A 496 29.48 -44.87 29.81
CA GLN A 496 28.24 -45.09 30.54
C GLN A 496 27.16 -44.07 30.17
N HIS A 497 27.55 -42.83 29.91
CA HIS A 497 26.64 -41.80 29.44
C HIS A 497 26.00 -42.17 28.09
N PHE A 498 26.81 -42.54 27.10
CA PHE A 498 26.31 -42.95 25.78
C PHE A 498 25.47 -44.22 25.87
N LEU A 499 25.81 -45.14 26.77
CA LEU A 499 24.98 -46.32 27.00
C LEU A 499 23.59 -45.97 27.54
N LEU A 500 23.46 -44.89 28.33
CA LEU A 500 22.18 -44.44 28.88
C LEU A 500 21.37 -43.59 27.90
N SER A 501 22.01 -42.87 26.97
CA SER A 501 21.30 -42.06 25.96
C SER A 501 20.61 -42.93 24.90
N GLU A 502 21.21 -44.08 24.55
CA GLU A 502 20.67 -45.03 23.56
C GLU A 502 19.59 -45.98 24.13
N ARG A 503 19.25 -45.86 25.42
CA ARG A 503 18.27 -46.73 26.10
C ARG A 503 16.83 -46.36 25.74
N LEU A 504 16.39 -46.84 24.59
CA LEU A 504 14.95 -47.05 24.33
C LEU A 504 14.49 -48.47 24.69
N GLN A 505 15.37 -49.49 24.77
CA GLN A 505 14.91 -50.90 24.92
C GLN A 505 15.77 -51.92 25.72
N SER A 506 16.80 -51.59 26.52
CA SER A 506 17.54 -52.65 27.24
C SER A 506 18.33 -52.28 28.52
N ASP A 507 18.40 -53.23 29.47
CA ASP A 507 19.16 -53.20 30.74
C ASP A 507 20.69 -53.37 30.57
N LEU A 508 21.26 -52.87 29.47
CA LEU A 508 22.69 -53.03 29.19
C LEU A 508 23.56 -52.29 30.22
N ARG A 509 24.60 -52.95 30.73
CA ARG A 509 25.56 -52.37 31.68
C ARG A 509 26.98 -52.49 31.14
N LEU A 510 27.78 -51.44 31.36
CA LEU A 510 29.21 -51.47 31.09
C LEU A 510 29.91 -52.30 32.17
N SER A 511 30.58 -53.38 31.79
CA SER A 511 31.36 -54.18 32.74
C SER A 511 32.66 -53.45 33.13
N GLU A 512 33.24 -53.77 34.29
CA GLU A 512 34.55 -53.21 34.65
C GLU A 512 35.65 -53.62 33.65
N GLY A 513 35.56 -54.81 33.08
CA GLY A 513 36.51 -55.29 32.07
C GLY A 513 36.46 -54.44 30.80
N ASP A 514 35.26 -54.09 30.37
CA ASP A 514 35.01 -53.22 29.23
C ASP A 514 35.49 -51.80 29.51
N ALA A 515 35.19 -51.25 30.68
CA ALA A 515 35.69 -49.94 31.09
C ALA A 515 37.22 -49.88 31.06
N ARG A 516 37.91 -50.92 31.57
CA ARG A 516 39.38 -51.01 31.51
C ARG A 516 39.91 -51.14 30.08
N ARG A 517 39.23 -51.87 29.19
CA ARG A 517 39.62 -51.96 27.76
C ARG A 517 39.46 -50.60 27.08
N LEU A 518 38.33 -49.93 27.27
CA LEU A 518 38.07 -48.60 26.71
C LEU A 518 39.11 -47.57 27.18
N SER A 519 39.50 -47.58 28.46
CA SER A 519 40.50 -46.64 29.00
C SER A 519 41.94 -46.88 28.51
N ARG A 520 42.25 -48.05 27.94
CA ARG A 520 43.59 -48.36 27.40
C ARG A 520 43.78 -47.87 25.97
N TYR A 521 42.71 -47.75 25.20
CA TYR A 521 42.76 -47.27 23.83
C TYR A 521 43.03 -45.75 23.77
N ASP A 522 43.75 -45.31 22.74
CA ASP A 522 44.21 -43.91 22.62
C ASP A 522 43.17 -42.98 21.96
N TRP A 523 42.11 -43.54 21.37
CA TRP A 523 40.98 -42.79 20.79
C TRP A 523 41.42 -41.67 19.81
N PRO A 524 42.00 -42.00 18.65
CA PRO A 524 42.39 -41.01 17.64
C PRO A 524 41.22 -40.12 17.16
N GLY A 525 39.98 -40.62 17.20
CA GLY A 525 38.76 -39.83 16.92
C GLY A 525 38.07 -39.29 18.18
N ASN A 526 38.75 -39.32 19.33
CA ASN A 526 38.32 -38.79 20.62
C ASN A 526 36.89 -39.24 21.02
N VAL A 527 36.05 -38.31 21.49
CA VAL A 527 34.71 -38.61 22.01
C VAL A 527 33.77 -39.06 20.89
N ARG A 528 33.94 -38.54 19.66
CA ARG A 528 33.13 -38.95 18.51
C ARG A 528 33.35 -40.42 18.15
N GLU A 529 34.59 -40.89 18.20
CA GLU A 529 34.89 -42.31 18.00
C GLU A 529 34.35 -43.17 19.14
N LEU A 530 34.51 -42.74 20.41
CA LEU A 530 33.93 -43.43 21.56
C LEU A 530 32.42 -43.58 21.43
N GLN A 531 31.71 -42.51 21.06
CA GLN A 531 30.27 -42.54 20.83
C GLN A 531 29.90 -43.58 19.77
N ASN A 532 30.55 -43.54 18.59
CA ASN A 532 30.29 -44.48 17.50
C ASN A 532 30.55 -45.95 17.92
N VAL A 533 31.62 -46.19 18.69
CA VAL A 533 31.94 -47.53 19.21
C VAL A 533 30.87 -48.00 20.19
N MET A 534 30.38 -47.12 21.08
CA MET A 534 29.34 -47.44 22.05
C MET A 534 27.98 -47.67 21.39
N GLU A 535 27.59 -46.84 20.43
CA GLU A 535 26.36 -47.01 19.64
C GLU A 535 26.37 -48.36 18.91
N ARG A 536 27.48 -48.67 18.21
CA ARG A 536 27.67 -49.97 17.57
C ARG A 536 27.62 -51.12 18.58
N ALA A 537 28.19 -50.96 19.78
CA ALA A 537 28.16 -51.97 20.82
C ALA A 537 26.75 -52.23 21.37
N VAL A 538 25.88 -51.21 21.40
CA VAL A 538 24.46 -51.33 21.75
C VAL A 538 23.69 -52.08 20.65
N ILE A 539 23.92 -51.76 19.37
CA ILE A 539 23.29 -52.44 18.23
C ILE A 539 23.68 -53.93 18.18
N LEU A 540 24.94 -54.24 18.46
CA LEU A 540 25.46 -55.61 18.46
C LEU A 540 25.21 -56.38 19.77
N ALA A 541 24.59 -55.74 20.76
CA ALA A 541 24.36 -56.36 22.05
C ALA A 541 23.42 -57.57 21.92
N GLN A 542 23.87 -58.72 22.42
CA GLN A 542 23.08 -59.94 22.46
C GLN A 542 22.98 -60.43 23.90
N ASN A 543 21.80 -60.92 24.31
CA ASN A 543 21.57 -61.48 25.64
C ASN A 543 21.98 -60.55 26.80
N GLY A 544 21.79 -59.24 26.65
CA GLY A 544 22.11 -58.25 27.68
C GLY A 544 23.60 -57.97 27.89
N ARG A 545 24.50 -58.46 27.01
CA ARG A 545 25.94 -58.17 27.07
C ARG A 545 26.36 -57.26 25.91
N LEU A 546 27.12 -56.22 26.24
CA LEU A 546 27.73 -55.33 25.25
C LEU A 546 28.87 -56.05 24.53
N ARG A 547 28.95 -55.87 23.21
CA ARG A 547 30.08 -56.32 22.40
C ARG A 547 30.85 -55.11 21.89
N ILE A 548 31.99 -54.83 22.52
CA ILE A 548 32.86 -53.71 22.15
C ILE A 548 34.00 -54.24 21.27
N ASP A 549 33.93 -53.92 19.99
CA ASP A 549 35.01 -54.12 19.03
C ASP A 549 35.82 -52.82 18.91
N LEU A 550 37.07 -52.88 19.41
CA LEU A 550 38.09 -51.84 19.24
C LEU A 550 39.05 -52.28 18.12
N PRO A 551 39.49 -51.39 17.22
CA PRO A 551 40.55 -51.70 16.26
C PRO A 551 41.80 -52.18 17.01
N ASP A 552 42.32 -53.34 16.63
CA ASP A 552 43.35 -54.10 17.35
C ASP A 552 44.46 -53.23 17.94
N SER A 553 44.45 -53.06 19.26
CA SER A 553 45.67 -53.02 20.06
C SER A 553 46.06 -54.47 20.37
N ALA A 554 46.48 -55.20 19.33
CA ALA A 554 46.93 -56.57 19.45
C ALA A 554 48.28 -56.63 20.19
N GLY A 555 48.21 -56.64 21.52
CA GLY A 555 49.18 -57.33 22.38
C GLY A 555 48.90 -58.84 22.39
N PRO A 556 49.93 -59.70 22.49
CA PRO A 556 49.87 -61.07 22.03
C PRO A 556 49.12 -61.98 23.01
N GLN A 557 47.98 -62.54 22.57
CA GLN A 557 47.44 -63.76 23.17
C GLN A 557 46.95 -64.74 22.09
N ALA A 558 47.72 -65.81 21.99
CA ALA A 558 47.40 -67.20 21.63
C ALA A 558 46.16 -67.48 20.75
N ALA A 559 46.49 -67.87 19.52
CA ALA A 559 45.97 -69.04 18.81
C ALA A 559 44.55 -69.54 19.14
N THR A 560 43.63 -69.35 18.18
CA THR A 560 42.91 -70.44 17.48
C THR A 560 42.09 -69.80 16.34
N GLY A 561 42.33 -70.26 15.11
CA GLY A 561 41.76 -69.68 13.87
C GLY A 561 40.30 -70.06 13.58
N PRO A 562 39.80 -69.96 12.33
CA PRO A 562 40.50 -69.61 11.08
C PRO A 562 39.92 -68.43 10.27
N ARG A 563 40.84 -67.80 9.52
CA ARG A 563 40.70 -66.66 8.60
C ARG A 563 39.71 -66.87 7.44
N ALA A 564 39.08 -65.78 7.01
CA ALA A 564 38.64 -65.58 5.63
C ALA A 564 39.18 -64.26 5.06
N LYS A 565 40.08 -64.42 4.07
CA LYS A 565 40.33 -63.61 2.87
C LYS A 565 40.56 -62.10 3.04
N THR A 566 41.83 -61.72 3.08
CA THR A 566 42.29 -60.39 2.70
C THR A 566 42.79 -60.45 1.26
N GLU A 567 42.15 -59.68 0.39
CA GLU A 567 42.64 -59.37 -0.95
C GLU A 567 43.85 -58.44 -0.81
N THR A 568 45.04 -58.90 -1.20
CA THR A 568 46.23 -58.07 -1.32
C THR A 568 46.62 -57.98 -2.80
N ARG A 569 46.70 -56.75 -3.30
CA ARG A 569 47.24 -56.42 -4.64
C ARG A 569 48.70 -56.91 -4.78
N PRO A 570 49.18 -57.20 -6.01
CA PRO A 570 50.37 -58.03 -6.22
C PRO A 570 51.67 -57.23 -6.06
N ALA A 571 52.56 -57.72 -5.20
CA ALA A 571 53.98 -57.40 -5.26
C ALA A 571 54.62 -58.23 -6.39
N VAL A 572 55.46 -57.61 -7.21
CA VAL A 572 56.25 -58.32 -8.24
C VAL A 572 57.24 -59.24 -7.51
N MET A 573 57.03 -60.55 -7.61
CA MET A 573 57.89 -61.56 -6.98
C MET A 573 59.14 -61.83 -7.84
N THR A 574 60.28 -62.03 -7.19
CA THR A 574 61.52 -62.42 -7.87
C THR A 574 61.46 -63.87 -8.39
N SER A 575 62.34 -64.23 -9.33
CA SER A 575 62.38 -65.60 -9.90
C SER A 575 62.77 -66.70 -8.88
N GLY A 576 63.36 -66.31 -7.73
CA GLY A 576 63.64 -67.20 -6.60
C GLY A 576 62.39 -67.43 -5.76
N GLU A 577 61.71 -66.34 -5.36
CA GLU A 577 60.48 -66.40 -4.57
C GLU A 577 59.34 -67.12 -5.31
N LEU A 578 59.25 -66.96 -6.63
CA LEU A 578 58.31 -67.72 -7.46
C LEU A 578 58.58 -69.23 -7.42
N ARG A 579 59.86 -69.63 -7.41
CA ARG A 579 60.24 -71.06 -7.33
C ARG A 579 59.95 -71.63 -5.95
N ASP A 580 60.20 -70.88 -4.88
CA ASP A 580 59.90 -71.31 -3.52
C ASP A 580 58.40 -71.39 -3.25
N HIS A 581 57.64 -70.43 -3.78
CA HIS A 581 56.18 -70.44 -3.71
C HIS A 581 55.60 -71.59 -4.53
N GLU A 582 56.12 -71.87 -5.73
CA GLU A 582 55.73 -73.02 -6.55
C GLU A 582 56.05 -74.34 -5.85
N ARG A 583 57.24 -74.47 -5.24
CA ARG A 583 57.65 -75.65 -4.47
C ARG A 583 56.73 -75.89 -3.28
N SER A 584 56.44 -74.84 -2.51
CA SER A 584 55.55 -74.90 -1.35
C SER A 584 54.12 -75.29 -1.75
N ASN A 585 53.61 -74.72 -2.85
CA ASN A 585 52.28 -75.03 -3.36
C ASN A 585 52.16 -76.49 -3.85
N ILE A 586 53.18 -77.01 -4.54
CA ILE A 586 53.21 -78.41 -4.97
C ILE A 586 53.27 -79.36 -3.76
N LEU A 587 54.06 -79.05 -2.74
CA LEU A 587 54.11 -79.84 -1.50
C LEU A 587 52.77 -79.85 -0.76
N ALA A 588 52.08 -78.70 -0.69
CA ALA A 588 50.75 -78.60 -0.10
C ALA A 588 49.71 -79.45 -0.86
N ALA A 589 49.75 -79.43 -2.20
CA ALA A 589 48.87 -80.26 -3.03
C ALA A 589 49.15 -81.77 -2.88
N LEU A 590 50.43 -82.17 -2.75
CA LEU A 590 50.79 -83.56 -2.48
C LEU A 590 50.36 -84.01 -1.08
N ALA A 591 50.48 -83.13 -0.07
CA ALA A 591 49.99 -83.42 1.28
C ALA A 591 48.47 -83.58 1.33
N ALA A 592 47.73 -82.70 0.65
CA ALA A 592 46.27 -82.74 0.56
C ALA A 592 45.74 -83.99 -0.18
N THR A 593 46.58 -84.63 -1.00
CA THR A 593 46.22 -85.82 -1.80
C THR A 593 46.92 -87.09 -1.32
N SER A 594 47.52 -87.06 -0.12
CA SER A 594 48.23 -88.19 0.48
C SER A 594 49.29 -88.80 -0.45
N GLY A 595 50.01 -87.96 -1.20
CA GLY A 595 51.08 -88.38 -2.12
C GLY A 595 50.62 -88.85 -3.50
N LYS A 596 49.31 -88.79 -3.82
CA LYS A 596 48.78 -89.23 -5.10
C LYS A 596 49.02 -88.18 -6.20
N VAL A 597 49.99 -88.44 -7.08
CA VAL A 597 50.37 -87.51 -8.15
C VAL A 597 49.36 -87.47 -9.32
N PHE A 598 48.76 -88.62 -9.68
CA PHE A 598 47.89 -88.76 -10.87
C PHE A 598 46.55 -89.45 -10.57
N GLY A 599 45.53 -89.16 -11.40
CA GLY A 599 44.17 -89.71 -11.32
C GLY A 599 43.18 -88.80 -10.59
N ARG A 600 41.91 -89.23 -10.48
CA ARG A 600 40.84 -88.48 -9.81
C ARG A 600 41.22 -88.19 -8.35
N HIS A 601 41.16 -86.92 -7.97
CA HIS A 601 41.64 -86.36 -6.69
C HIS A 601 43.17 -86.42 -6.50
N GLY A 602 43.96 -86.37 -7.57
CA GLY A 602 45.43 -86.30 -7.52
C GLY A 602 45.96 -84.85 -7.50
N ALA A 603 47.21 -84.66 -7.06
CA ALA A 603 47.82 -83.34 -6.94
C ALA A 603 47.87 -82.56 -8.26
N ALA A 604 48.00 -83.25 -9.40
CA ALA A 604 47.98 -82.62 -10.72
C ALA A 604 46.61 -82.01 -11.07
N GLU A 605 45.52 -82.66 -10.65
CA GLU A 605 44.15 -82.17 -10.86
C GLU A 605 43.86 -80.97 -9.95
N LEU A 606 44.28 -81.01 -8.69
CA LEU A 606 44.15 -79.88 -7.75
C LEU A 606 44.94 -78.64 -8.16
N LEU A 607 46.08 -78.83 -8.85
CA LEU A 607 46.92 -77.76 -9.37
C LEU A 607 46.56 -77.37 -10.82
N GLU A 608 45.48 -77.94 -11.37
CA GLU A 608 45.01 -77.68 -12.74
C GLU A 608 46.08 -77.85 -13.83
N MET A 609 46.97 -78.84 -13.68
CA MET A 609 48.03 -79.11 -14.65
C MET A 609 48.09 -80.57 -15.08
N LYS A 610 48.67 -80.83 -16.26
CA LYS A 610 48.82 -82.21 -16.76
C LYS A 610 49.74 -83.00 -15.82
N PRO A 611 49.45 -84.28 -15.50
CA PRO A 611 50.29 -85.09 -14.64
C PRO A 611 51.76 -85.20 -15.09
N THR A 612 52.00 -85.19 -16.40
CA THR A 612 53.36 -85.17 -16.98
C THR A 612 54.10 -83.86 -16.72
N THR A 613 53.39 -82.73 -16.67
CA THR A 613 53.94 -81.40 -16.34
C THR A 613 54.28 -81.32 -14.85
N LEU A 614 53.40 -81.83 -13.98
CA LEU A 614 53.66 -81.88 -12.54
C LEU A 614 54.88 -82.75 -12.23
N ALA A 615 54.99 -83.93 -12.84
CA ALA A 615 56.13 -84.83 -12.66
C ALA A 615 57.47 -84.20 -13.09
N SER A 616 57.48 -83.44 -14.19
CA SER A 616 58.66 -82.69 -14.64
C SER A 616 59.04 -81.57 -13.65
N ARG A 617 58.06 -80.80 -13.17
CA ARG A 617 58.26 -79.72 -12.18
C ARG A 617 58.77 -80.24 -10.84
N MET A 618 58.23 -81.36 -10.35
CA MET A 618 58.71 -82.04 -9.14
C MET A 618 60.18 -82.46 -9.27
N LYS A 619 60.59 -82.96 -10.44
CA LYS A 619 61.99 -83.33 -10.70
C LYS A 619 62.93 -82.11 -10.70
N VAL A 620 62.50 -80.99 -11.29
CA VAL A 620 63.28 -79.73 -11.33
C VAL A 620 63.39 -79.10 -9.93
N LEU A 621 62.34 -79.21 -9.11
CA LEU A 621 62.27 -78.62 -7.76
C LEU A 621 62.75 -79.57 -6.64
N GLY A 622 63.25 -80.76 -6.99
CA GLY A 622 63.76 -81.75 -6.05
C GLY A 622 62.71 -82.28 -5.06
N ILE A 623 61.47 -82.47 -5.52
CA ILE A 623 60.36 -82.99 -4.72
C ILE A 623 60.14 -84.47 -5.05
N GLU A 624 60.29 -85.35 -4.07
CA GLU A 624 59.92 -86.77 -4.18
C GLU A 624 58.52 -87.00 -3.61
N ALA A 625 57.66 -87.72 -4.34
CA ALA A 625 56.37 -88.11 -3.81
C ALA A 625 56.56 -89.23 -2.76
N PRO A 626 55.95 -89.14 -1.56
CA PRO A 626 55.98 -90.26 -0.64
C PRO A 626 55.28 -91.46 -1.28
N ARG A 627 55.99 -92.59 -1.40
CA ARG A 627 55.42 -93.85 -1.91
C ARG A 627 54.38 -94.34 -0.92
N GLY A 628 53.11 -94.18 -1.26
CA GLY A 628 52.02 -94.84 -0.54
C GLY A 628 52.12 -96.36 -0.70
N GLU A 629 52.18 -97.06 0.43
CA GLU A 629 51.99 -98.51 0.54
C GLU A 629 50.67 -98.92 -0.12
N ARG A 630 50.67 -100.07 -0.80
CA ARG A 630 49.46 -100.71 -1.32
C ARG A 630 48.68 -101.39 -0.20
#